data_AF-J3I182-F1
#
_entry.id   AF-J3I182-F1
#
_cell.length_a   1.000
_cell.length_b   1.000
_cell.length_c   1.000
_cell.angle_alpha   90.00
_cell.angle_beta   90.00
_cell.angle_gamma   90.00
#
_symmetry.space_group_name_H-M   'P 1'
#
loop_
_entity.id
_entity.type
_entity.pdbx_description
1 polymer ?
#
loop_
_entity_poly.entity_id
_entity_poly.type
_entity_poly.pdbx_seq_one_letter_code
_entity_poly.pdbx_strand_id
1 'polypeptide(L)'
;MIVELIASAAARFGGLSFAMKALIALAFAATVALTVTSVYGIWHHKVYKSGYDRAMLDIARADDKAIDRASTLRNGYVACHALGRNWDQSTGSCGK
;
A
#
# COMPACT_ATOMS: atom_id res chain seq x y z
N MET A 1 -43.44 9.79 2.13
CA MET A 1 -42.80 8.46 2.26
C MET A 1 -41.75 8.39 3.38
N ILE A 2 -40.63 9.11 3.34
CA ILE A 2 -39.58 9.03 4.39
C ILE A 2 -40.07 9.54 5.76
N VAL A 3 -40.81 10.66 5.80
CA VAL A 3 -41.32 11.25 7.05
C VAL A 3 -42.30 10.32 7.78
N GLU A 4 -43.19 9.64 7.05
CA GLU A 4 -44.13 8.67 7.62
C GLU A 4 -43.42 7.40 8.13
N LEU A 5 -42.33 7.00 7.46
CA LEU A 5 -41.49 5.89 7.90
C LEU A 5 -40.82 6.21 9.24
N ILE A 6 -40.29 7.42 9.39
CA ILE A 6 -39.63 7.89 10.62
C ILE A 6 -40.65 8.04 11.76
N ALA A 7 -41.81 8.64 11.48
CA ALA A 7 -42.88 8.82 12.47
C ALA A 7 -43.41 7.46 12.98
N SER A 8 -43.61 6.50 12.07
CA SER A 8 -44.09 5.17 12.43
C SER A 8 -43.01 4.29 13.10
N ALA A 9 -41.73 4.52 12.84
CA ALA A 9 -40.62 3.92 13.59
C ALA A 9 -40.53 4.49 15.02
N ALA A 10 -40.65 5.81 15.17
CA ALA A 10 -40.63 6.48 16.47
C ALA A 10 -41.78 6.05 17.37
N ALA A 11 -43.00 5.92 16.81
CA ALA A 11 -44.16 5.43 17.53
C ALA A 11 -43.98 3.98 18.03
N ARG A 12 -43.46 3.09 17.18
CA ARG A 12 -43.15 1.71 17.54
C ARG A 12 -42.07 1.62 18.60
N PHE A 13 -41.02 2.44 18.49
CA PHE A 13 -39.94 2.49 19.47
C PHE A 13 -40.43 3.00 20.83
N GLY A 14 -41.32 4.00 20.85
CA GLY A 14 -41.94 4.53 22.06
C GLY A 14 -42.64 3.46 22.90
N GLY A 15 -43.37 2.55 22.24
CA GLY A 15 -44.11 1.44 22.87
C GLY A 15 -43.26 0.23 23.30
N LEU A 16 -41.96 0.20 23.01
CA LEU A 16 -41.08 -0.89 23.41
C LEU A 16 -40.74 -0.83 24.91
N SER A 17 -40.55 -2.01 25.51
CA SER A 17 -39.99 -2.13 26.85
C SER A 17 -38.56 -1.58 26.91
N PHE A 18 -38.14 -1.16 28.11
CA PHE A 18 -36.78 -0.66 28.33
C PHE A 18 -35.71 -1.67 27.87
N ALA A 19 -35.89 -2.96 28.15
CA ALA A 19 -34.98 -4.01 27.74
C ALA A 19 -34.82 -4.09 26.21
N MET A 20 -35.92 -3.98 25.45
CA MET A 20 -35.86 -4.00 24.00
C MET A 20 -35.17 -2.75 23.43
N LYS A 21 -35.42 -1.58 24.01
CA LYS A 21 -34.71 -0.34 23.63
C LYS A 21 -33.21 -0.45 23.87
N ALA A 22 -32.81 -1.02 25.00
CA ALA A 22 -31.41 -1.26 25.33
C ALA A 22 -30.75 -2.23 24.34
N LEU A 23 -31.42 -3.32 23.98
CA LEU A 23 -30.92 -4.26 22.96
C LEU A 23 -30.73 -3.60 21.59
N ILE A 24 -31.70 -2.79 21.15
CA ILE A 24 -31.58 -2.07 19.87
C ILE A 24 -30.42 -1.06 19.92
N ALA A 25 -30.27 -0.34 21.03
CA ALA A 25 -29.16 0.60 21.20
C ALA A 25 -27.80 -0.11 21.17
N LEU A 26 -27.67 -1.26 21.82
CA LEU A 26 -26.45 -2.08 21.79
C LEU A 26 -26.16 -2.61 20.38
N ALA A 27 -27.18 -3.12 19.68
CA ALA A 27 -27.03 -3.60 18.31
C ALA A 27 -26.59 -2.46 17.36
N PHE A 28 -27.16 -1.27 17.52
CA PHE A 28 -26.76 -0.09 16.77
C PHE A 28 -25.32 0.31 17.08
N ALA A 29 -24.95 0.39 18.36
CA ALA A 29 -23.59 0.72 18.78
C ALA A 29 -22.56 -0.28 18.22
N ALA A 30 -22.87 -1.58 18.27
CA ALA A 30 -22.03 -2.63 17.70
C ALA A 30 -21.87 -2.47 16.18
N THR A 31 -22.96 -2.16 15.46
CA THR A 31 -22.93 -1.95 14.01
C THR A 31 -22.07 -0.73 13.64
N VAL A 32 -22.20 0.37 14.38
CA VAL A 32 -21.38 1.57 14.19
C VAL A 32 -19.91 1.26 14.46
N ALA A 33 -19.61 0.60 15.57
CA ALA A 33 -18.24 0.23 15.92
C ALA A 33 -17.59 -0.65 14.84
N LEU A 34 -18.30 -1.70 14.40
CA LEU A 34 -17.83 -2.59 13.32
C LEU A 34 -17.54 -1.80 12.04
N THR A 35 -18.44 -0.91 11.64
CA THR A 35 -18.27 -0.09 10.44
C THR A 35 -17.03 0.79 10.53
N VAL A 36 -16.85 1.48 11.65
CA VAL A 36 -15.69 2.36 11.86
C VAL A 36 -14.38 1.56 11.82
N THR A 37 -14.32 0.44 12.53
CA THR A 37 -13.12 -0.41 12.57
C THR A 37 -12.80 -1.00 11.19
N SER A 38 -13.80 -1.44 10.41
CA SER A 38 -13.58 -1.94 9.06
C SER A 38 -13.07 -0.86 8.12
N VAL A 39 -13.68 0.34 8.13
CA VAL A 39 -13.22 1.46 7.29
C VAL A 39 -11.79 1.86 7.65
N TYR A 40 -11.50 1.99 8.94
CA TYR A 40 -10.15 2.30 9.41
C TYR A 40 -9.14 1.22 9.01
N GLY A 41 -9.48 -0.06 9.16
CA GLY A 41 -8.63 -1.18 8.77
C GLY A 41 -8.31 -1.19 7.27
N ILE A 42 -9.31 -0.95 6.41
CA ILE A 42 -9.12 -0.85 4.95
C ILE A 42 -8.20 0.32 4.61
N TRP A 43 -8.45 1.50 5.21
CA TRP A 43 -7.63 2.68 4.97
C TRP A 43 -6.18 2.44 5.40
N HIS A 44 -5.98 1.92 6.61
CA HIS A 44 -4.66 1.65 7.15
C HIS A 44 -3.90 0.62 6.31
N HIS A 45 -4.57 -0.44 5.86
CA HIS A 45 -3.97 -1.44 4.97
C HIS A 45 -3.53 -0.84 3.62
N LYS A 46 -4.35 0.03 3.02
CA LYS A 46 -3.99 0.74 1.78
C LYS A 46 -2.79 1.65 1.97
N VAL A 47 -2.72 2.39 3.07
CA VAL A 47 -1.57 3.25 3.39
C VAL A 47 -0.31 2.41 3.54
N TYR A 48 -0.36 1.33 4.31
CA TYR A 48 0.77 0.43 4.52
C TYR A 48 1.25 -0.18 3.19
N LYS A 49 0.33 -0.72 2.39
CA LYS A 49 0.63 -1.27 1.07
C LYS A 49 1.27 -0.23 0.15
N SER A 50 0.77 1.01 0.15
CA SER A 50 1.35 2.10 -0.66
C SER A 50 2.79 2.46 -0.25
N GLY A 51 3.15 2.28 1.02
CA GLY A 51 4.51 2.47 1.51
C GLY A 51 5.42 1.32 1.08
N TYR A 52 4.93 0.09 1.22
CA TYR A 52 5.63 -1.11 0.76
C TYR A 52 5.90 -1.09 -0.74
N ASP A 53 4.87 -0.78 -1.55
CA ASP A 53 4.99 -0.70 -3.02
C ASP A 53 6.00 0.38 -3.43
N ARG A 54 6.03 1.52 -2.73
CA ARG A 54 7.04 2.57 -2.94
C ARG A 54 8.45 2.09 -2.61
N ALA A 55 8.63 1.44 -1.47
CA ALA A 55 9.93 0.88 -1.08
C ALA A 55 10.42 -0.16 -2.11
N MET A 56 9.53 -1.02 -2.61
CA MET A 56 9.87 -1.99 -3.66
C MET A 56 10.26 -1.30 -4.98
N LEU A 57 9.54 -0.23 -5.37
CA LEU A 57 9.90 0.55 -6.55
C LEU A 57 11.25 1.24 -6.41
N ASP A 58 11.59 1.75 -5.23
CA ASP A 58 12.88 2.38 -4.99
C ASP A 58 14.03 1.37 -5.03
N ILE A 59 13.81 0.15 -4.50
CA ILE A 59 14.75 -0.97 -4.64
C ILE A 59 14.93 -1.34 -6.12
N ALA A 60 13.84 -1.53 -6.86
CA ALA A 60 13.91 -1.85 -8.29
C ALA A 60 14.69 -0.79 -9.08
N ARG A 61 14.46 0.50 -8.79
CA ARG A 61 15.22 1.60 -9.42
C ARG A 61 16.71 1.59 -9.06
N ALA A 62 17.05 1.21 -7.83
CA ALA A 62 18.44 1.09 -7.40
C ALA A 62 19.13 -0.07 -8.11
N ASP A 63 18.43 -1.20 -8.25
CA ASP A 63 18.91 -2.39 -8.94
C ASP A 63 19.09 -2.14 -10.44
N ASP A 64 18.12 -1.50 -11.11
CA ASP A 64 18.24 -1.11 -12.51
C ASP A 64 19.49 -0.26 -12.77
N LYS A 65 19.76 0.74 -11.90
CA LYS A 65 20.97 1.57 -11.98
C LYS A 65 22.25 0.77 -11.72
N ALA A 66 22.19 -0.26 -10.87
CA ALA A 66 23.34 -1.12 -10.62
C ALA A 66 23.63 -2.01 -11.84
N ILE A 67 22.58 -2.59 -12.44
CA ILE A 67 22.66 -3.41 -13.65
C ILE A 67 23.17 -2.58 -14.83
N ASP A 68 22.66 -1.36 -15.03
CA ASP A 68 23.09 -0.47 -16.12
C ASP A 68 24.59 -0.12 -16.01
N ARG A 69 25.06 0.21 -14.80
CA ARG A 69 26.49 0.45 -14.54
C ARG A 69 27.34 -0.79 -14.79
N ALA A 70 26.88 -1.96 -14.33
CA ALA A 70 27.58 -3.22 -14.56
C ALA A 70 27.64 -3.59 -16.05
N SER A 71 26.55 -3.36 -16.78
CA SER A 71 26.46 -3.56 -18.24
C SER A 71 27.44 -2.62 -18.97
N THR A 72 27.47 -1.34 -18.61
CA THR A 72 28.38 -0.35 -19.18
C THR A 72 29.84 -0.75 -18.97
N LEU A 73 30.22 -1.15 -17.75
CA LEU A 73 31.56 -1.65 -17.43
C LEU A 73 31.90 -2.90 -18.23
N ARG A 74 30.97 -3.87 -18.33
CA ARG A 74 31.16 -5.10 -19.11
C ARG A 74 31.38 -4.80 -20.59
N ASN A 75 30.61 -3.88 -21.17
CA ASN A 75 30.77 -3.47 -22.57
C ASN A 75 32.13 -2.80 -22.78
N GLY A 76 32.56 -1.94 -21.86
CA GLY A 76 33.89 -1.34 -21.89
C GLY A 76 35.02 -2.38 -21.81
N TYR A 77 34.88 -3.36 -20.93
CA TYR A 77 35.81 -4.48 -20.81
C TYR A 77 35.91 -5.29 -22.10
N VAL A 78 34.77 -5.68 -22.69
CA VAL A 78 34.71 -6.43 -23.95
C VAL A 78 35.36 -5.63 -25.08
N ALA A 79 35.07 -4.33 -25.18
CA ALA A 79 35.68 -3.46 -26.19
C ALA A 79 37.21 -3.34 -26.01
N CYS A 80 37.70 -3.23 -24.78
CA CYS A 80 39.13 -3.18 -24.48
C CYS A 80 39.87 -4.46 -24.91
N HIS A 81 39.29 -5.62 -24.58
CA HIS A 81 39.84 -6.91 -24.98
C HIS A 81 39.82 -7.12 -26.49
N ALA A 82 38.78 -6.65 -27.18
CA ALA A 82 38.70 -6.71 -28.64
C ALA A 82 39.83 -5.90 -29.32
N LEU A 83 40.36 -4.88 -28.65
CA LEU A 83 41.51 -4.08 -29.10
C LEU A 83 42.87 -4.69 -28.69
N GLY A 84 42.89 -5.84 -27.99
CA GLY A 84 44.12 -6.48 -27.50
C GLY A 84 44.82 -5.72 -26.38
N ARG A 85 44.10 -4.83 -25.68
CA ARG A 85 44.65 -3.98 -24.61
C ARG A 85 44.36 -4.55 -23.23
N ASN A 86 45.12 -4.09 -22.24
CA ASN A 86 44.95 -4.51 -20.85
C ASN A 86 43.88 -3.67 -20.15
N TRP A 87 42.92 -4.35 -19.53
CA TRP A 87 41.90 -3.72 -18.70
C TRP A 87 42.41 -3.47 -17.28
N ASP A 88 42.20 -2.25 -16.77
CA ASP A 88 42.45 -1.92 -15.37
C ASP A 88 41.14 -1.97 -14.58
N GLN A 89 41.03 -2.99 -13.72
CA GLN A 89 39.87 -3.20 -12.85
C GLN A 89 39.71 -2.12 -11.77
N SER A 90 40.80 -1.49 -11.33
CA SER A 90 40.77 -0.52 -10.23
C SER A 90 40.16 0.82 -10.66
N THR A 91 40.40 1.21 -11.91
CA THR A 91 39.88 2.44 -12.51
C THR A 91 38.67 2.22 -13.42
N GLY A 92 38.39 0.95 -13.79
CA GLY A 92 37.33 0.61 -14.74
C GLY A 92 37.61 1.14 -16.14
N SER A 93 38.89 1.18 -16.54
CA SER A 93 39.32 1.79 -17.78
C SER A 93 40.22 0.87 -18.60
N CYS A 94 40.27 1.11 -19.90
CA CYS A 94 41.15 0.39 -20.81
C CYS A 94 42.50 1.10 -20.88
N GLY A 95 43.59 0.36 -20.65
CA GLY A 95 44.95 0.83 -20.86
C GLY A 95 45.20 1.22 -22.32
N LYS A 96 46.30 1.94 -22.56
CA LYS A 96 46.74 2.23 -23.93
C LYS A 96 47.37 1.01 -24.57
#